data_AF-A0A8E0IRJ8-F1
#
_entry.id   AF-A0A8E0IRJ8-F1
#
_cell.length_a   1.000
_cell.length_b   1.000
_cell.length_c   1.000
_cell.angle_alpha   90.00
_cell.angle_beta   90.00
_cell.angle_gamma   90.00
#
_symmetry.space_group_name_H-M   'P 1'
#
loop_
_entity.id
_entity.type
_entity.pdbx_description
1 polymer ?
#
loop_
_entity_poly.entity_id
_entity_poly.type
_entity_poly.pdbx_seq_one_letter_code
_entity_poly.pdbx_strand_id
1 'polypeptide(L)'
;MPFAIGTLFAVTYFHTFNAVNTILFFMAMLLFDMMTTALNNLMDYRKAKDAHYQTTTNVIGRANLAPKLVEKMIIGMLIVASLIGLVLVWRTDWLLLLMGMACFAIGILYTWGPLPLSRLPLGEIFSGIVMGLGIPVIATYVNIAPGRLLALDLGWPNVVLRGDFIAIIALGLACVTPMATIANIMLANNMSDLDEDQRNHRHTLPMYLGSWWSPRVYALLAYVGFLAIIFGVIFGALPAWTLVIELAWPLVIKNVHRFIRDPSKQRTFHTAVINLVIENGLLVLGLGMGAIL
;
A
#
# COMPACT_ATOMS: atom_id res chain seq x y z
N MET A 1 8.31 1.89 -2.45
CA MET A 1 8.19 3.37 -2.44
C MET A 1 7.46 3.92 -1.23
N PRO A 2 6.29 3.37 -0.79
CA PRO A 2 5.60 3.87 0.41
C PRO A 2 6.49 3.93 1.66
N PHE A 3 7.33 2.91 1.86
CA PHE A 3 8.38 2.91 2.89
C PHE A 3 9.28 4.15 2.87
N ALA A 4 9.76 4.51 1.68
CA ALA A 4 10.67 5.65 1.49
C ALA A 4 9.93 6.97 1.73
N ILE A 5 8.66 7.07 1.29
CA ILE A 5 7.82 8.25 1.56
C ILE A 5 7.70 8.50 3.06
N GLY A 6 7.34 7.49 3.86
CA GLY A 6 7.23 7.67 5.32
C GLY A 6 8.56 7.93 6.01
N THR A 7 9.62 7.22 5.60
CA THR A 7 10.97 7.44 6.15
C THR A 7 11.45 8.86 5.86
N LEU A 8 11.32 9.34 4.62
CA LEU A 8 11.72 10.69 4.25
C LEU A 8 10.80 11.74 4.87
N PHE A 9 9.50 11.46 5.02
CA PHE A 9 8.61 12.36 5.76
C PHE A 9 9.10 12.56 7.21
N ALA A 10 9.55 11.50 7.90
CA ALA A 10 10.14 11.65 9.24
C ALA A 10 11.42 12.51 9.23
N VAL A 11 12.27 12.35 8.22
CA VAL A 11 13.50 13.15 8.08
C VAL A 11 13.17 14.62 7.79
N THR A 12 12.27 14.88 6.86
CA THR A 12 11.97 16.23 6.38
C THR A 12 11.10 17.02 7.34
N TYR A 13 10.08 16.39 7.94
CA TYR A 13 9.11 17.05 8.81
C TYR A 13 9.57 17.07 10.28
N PHE A 14 10.09 15.94 10.77
CA PHE A 14 10.46 15.80 12.18
C PHE A 14 11.97 15.95 12.46
N HIS A 15 12.79 16.02 11.40
CA HIS A 15 14.25 16.09 11.48
C HIS A 15 14.88 14.93 12.26
N THR A 16 14.29 13.74 12.15
CA THR A 16 14.72 12.54 12.87
C THR A 16 14.87 11.35 11.95
N PHE A 17 15.88 10.54 12.23
CA PHE A 17 16.12 9.27 11.54
C PHE A 17 16.68 8.25 12.53
N ASN A 18 16.05 7.08 12.60
CA ASN A 18 16.53 5.95 13.38
C ASN A 18 16.87 4.81 12.42
N ALA A 19 18.16 4.68 12.10
CA ALA A 19 18.65 3.69 11.15
C ALA A 19 18.27 2.25 11.54
N VAL A 20 18.37 1.92 12.83
CA VAL A 20 18.09 0.54 13.28
C VAL A 20 16.60 0.23 13.17
N ASN A 21 15.72 1.13 13.61
CA ASN A 21 14.28 0.93 13.48
C ASN A 21 13.83 0.90 12.01
N THR A 22 14.43 1.75 11.16
CA THR A 22 14.20 1.77 9.72
C THR A 22 14.54 0.43 9.07
N ILE A 23 15.72 -0.14 9.39
CA ILE A 23 16.15 -1.44 8.85
C ILE A 23 15.25 -2.57 9.37
N LEU A 24 14.94 -2.58 10.68
CA LEU A 24 14.02 -3.57 11.26
C LEU A 24 12.64 -3.51 10.60
N PHE A 25 12.07 -2.30 10.42
CA PHE A 25 10.77 -2.16 9.79
C PHE A 25 10.80 -2.57 8.31
N PHE A 26 11.85 -2.21 7.58
CA PHE A 26 12.03 -2.65 6.19
C PHE A 26 12.04 -4.18 6.08
N MET A 27 12.81 -4.87 6.95
CA MET A 27 12.86 -6.33 6.97
C MET A 27 11.49 -6.94 7.33
N ALA A 28 10.82 -6.43 8.37
CA ALA A 28 9.51 -6.92 8.77
C ALA A 28 8.46 -6.74 7.67
N MET A 29 8.42 -5.56 7.04
CA MET A 29 7.52 -5.26 5.94
C MET A 29 7.80 -6.14 4.72
N LEU A 30 9.06 -6.28 4.31
CA LEU A 30 9.44 -7.09 3.15
C LEU A 30 9.09 -8.56 3.37
N LEU A 31 9.40 -9.11 4.57
CA LEU A 31 9.02 -10.47 4.92
C LEU A 31 7.51 -10.66 4.92
N PHE A 32 6.76 -9.69 5.43
CA PHE A 32 5.30 -9.75 5.44
C PHE A 32 4.71 -9.65 4.02
N ASP A 33 5.25 -8.81 3.15
CA ASP A 33 4.84 -8.69 1.74
C ASP A 33 5.13 -9.96 0.92
N MET A 34 6.30 -10.58 1.17
CA MET A 34 6.63 -11.89 0.62
C MET A 34 5.67 -12.97 1.14
N MET A 35 5.32 -12.91 2.43
CA MET A 35 4.38 -13.84 3.06
C MET A 35 2.98 -13.74 2.45
N THR A 36 2.43 -12.53 2.31
CA THR A 36 1.11 -12.34 1.69
C THR A 36 1.10 -12.76 0.23
N THR A 37 2.18 -12.51 -0.51
CA THR A 37 2.34 -12.98 -1.90
C THR A 37 2.39 -14.51 -1.99
N ALA A 38 3.14 -15.17 -1.10
CA ALA A 38 3.20 -16.63 -1.04
C ALA A 38 1.84 -17.23 -0.64
N LEU A 39 1.15 -16.61 0.31
CA LEU A 39 -0.21 -16.97 0.71
C LEU A 39 -1.19 -16.84 -0.46
N ASN A 40 -1.08 -15.77 -1.25
CA ASN A 40 -1.92 -15.54 -2.42
C ASN A 40 -1.72 -16.65 -3.47
N ASN A 41 -0.48 -16.93 -3.83
CA ASN A 41 -0.16 -18.02 -4.75
C ASN A 41 -0.63 -19.39 -4.24
N LEU A 42 -0.52 -19.66 -2.94
CA LEU A 42 -0.99 -20.91 -2.33
C LEU A 42 -2.52 -21.03 -2.39
N MET A 43 -3.23 -19.96 -2.07
CA MET A 43 -4.69 -19.96 -2.10
C MET A 43 -5.22 -20.09 -3.53
N ASP A 44 -4.59 -19.41 -4.49
CA ASP A 44 -4.94 -19.52 -5.91
C ASP A 44 -4.63 -20.93 -6.44
N TYR A 45 -3.50 -21.53 -6.05
CA TYR A 45 -3.18 -22.91 -6.43
C TYR A 45 -4.19 -23.92 -5.90
N ARG A 46 -4.65 -23.76 -4.65
CA ARG A 46 -5.64 -24.67 -4.01
C ARG A 46 -7.06 -24.49 -4.53
N LYS A 47 -7.43 -23.26 -4.88
CA LYS A 47 -8.78 -22.90 -5.32
C LYS A 47 -8.91 -22.83 -6.85
N ALA A 48 -7.84 -23.10 -7.60
CA ALA A 48 -7.84 -23.10 -9.06
C ALA A 48 -8.87 -24.12 -9.59
N LYS A 49 -9.77 -23.63 -10.45
CA LYS A 49 -10.70 -24.48 -11.20
C LYS A 49 -10.14 -24.91 -12.56
N ASP A 50 -9.21 -24.12 -13.11
CA ASP A 50 -8.53 -24.40 -14.37
C ASP A 50 -7.19 -25.11 -14.09
N ALA A 51 -7.05 -26.33 -14.60
CA ALA A 51 -5.85 -27.15 -14.48
C ALA A 51 -4.65 -26.55 -15.22
N HIS A 52 -4.87 -25.83 -16.33
CA HIS A 52 -3.81 -25.13 -17.03
C HIS A 52 -3.26 -24.01 -16.15
N TYR A 53 -4.11 -23.10 -15.68
CA TYR A 53 -3.72 -22.05 -14.74
C TYR A 53 -2.98 -22.60 -13.50
N GLN A 54 -3.47 -23.69 -12.92
CA GLN A 54 -2.88 -24.32 -11.74
C GLN A 54 -1.45 -24.82 -11.98
N THR A 55 -1.16 -25.38 -13.17
CA THR A 55 0.09 -26.09 -13.46
C THR A 55 1.12 -25.25 -14.23
N THR A 56 0.68 -24.33 -15.09
CA THR A 56 1.59 -23.57 -15.98
C THR A 56 1.73 -22.10 -15.58
N THR A 57 0.66 -21.49 -15.06
CA THR A 57 0.63 -20.06 -14.71
C THR A 57 1.04 -19.82 -13.26
N ASN A 58 0.45 -20.57 -12.31
CA ASN A 58 0.76 -20.42 -10.90
C ASN A 58 2.18 -20.93 -10.57
N VAL A 59 2.95 -20.16 -9.80
CA VAL A 59 4.35 -20.45 -9.47
C VAL A 59 4.52 -21.80 -8.77
N ILE A 60 3.57 -22.20 -7.93
CA ILE A 60 3.65 -23.46 -7.16
C ILE A 60 3.57 -24.66 -8.11
N GLY A 61 2.62 -24.65 -9.05
CA GLY A 61 2.50 -25.70 -10.05
C GLY A 61 3.66 -25.69 -11.04
N ARG A 62 3.99 -24.51 -11.58
CA ARG A 62 5.05 -24.35 -12.58
C ARG A 62 6.43 -24.77 -12.08
N ALA A 63 6.76 -24.44 -10.84
CA ALA A 63 8.03 -24.81 -10.21
C ALA A 63 7.97 -26.17 -9.47
N ASN A 64 6.84 -26.88 -9.56
CA ASN A 64 6.60 -28.16 -8.92
C ASN A 64 6.91 -28.15 -7.40
N LEU A 65 6.49 -27.07 -6.73
CA LEU A 65 6.73 -26.86 -5.30
C LEU A 65 5.70 -27.64 -4.48
N ALA A 66 6.15 -28.33 -3.43
CA ALA A 66 5.26 -29.00 -2.51
C ALA A 66 4.40 -27.97 -1.74
N PRO A 67 3.06 -28.03 -1.78
CA PRO A 67 2.21 -27.06 -1.09
C PRO A 67 2.48 -26.96 0.42
N LYS A 68 2.82 -28.10 1.05
CA LYS A 68 3.21 -28.16 2.47
C LYS A 68 4.50 -27.39 2.78
N LEU A 69 5.43 -27.31 1.82
CA LEU A 69 6.65 -26.52 1.98
C LEU A 69 6.31 -25.03 1.96
N VAL A 70 5.47 -24.61 1.01
CA VAL A 70 5.01 -23.22 0.89
C VAL A 70 4.25 -22.78 2.15
N GLU A 71 3.40 -23.63 2.73
CA GLU A 71 2.75 -23.37 4.01
C GLU A 71 3.74 -23.13 5.15
N LYS A 72 4.77 -23.98 5.27
CA LYS A 72 5.82 -23.80 6.29
C LYS A 72 6.59 -22.51 6.08
N MET A 73 6.86 -22.13 4.83
CA MET A 73 7.50 -20.84 4.50
C MET A 73 6.63 -19.66 4.90
N ILE A 74 5.32 -19.70 4.62
CA ILE A 74 4.35 -18.65 5.02
C ILE A 74 4.36 -18.49 6.54
N ILE A 75 4.24 -19.59 7.29
CA ILE A 75 4.25 -19.57 8.76
C ILE A 75 5.59 -19.04 9.27
N GLY A 76 6.71 -19.48 8.69
CA GLY A 76 8.05 -19.00 9.06
C GLY A 76 8.23 -17.50 8.85
N MET A 77 7.85 -16.98 7.68
CA MET A 77 7.91 -15.55 7.38
C MET A 77 7.00 -14.74 8.32
N LEU A 78 5.79 -15.23 8.61
CA LEU A 78 4.87 -14.58 9.55
C LEU A 78 5.46 -14.51 10.96
N ILE A 79 6.02 -15.61 11.48
CA ILE A 79 6.66 -15.64 12.81
C ILE A 79 7.83 -14.65 12.87
N VAL A 80 8.73 -14.66 11.88
CA VAL A 80 9.88 -13.75 11.87
C VAL A 80 9.44 -12.30 11.77
N ALA A 81 8.49 -11.97 10.89
CA ALA A 81 7.95 -10.62 10.77
C ALA A 81 7.27 -10.15 12.07
N SER A 82 6.51 -11.02 12.74
CA SER A 82 5.90 -10.73 14.04
C SER A 82 6.94 -10.50 15.14
N LEU A 83 8.01 -11.31 15.20
CA LEU A 83 9.07 -11.13 16.18
C LEU A 83 9.80 -9.78 15.98
N ILE A 84 10.12 -9.43 14.73
CA ILE A 84 10.70 -8.12 14.43
C ILE A 84 9.73 -6.98 14.80
N GLY A 85 8.43 -7.16 14.52
CA GLY A 85 7.38 -6.24 14.93
C GLY A 85 7.32 -6.02 16.45
N LEU A 86 7.43 -7.10 17.25
CA LEU A 86 7.48 -7.00 18.72
C LEU A 86 8.75 -6.28 19.21
N VAL A 87 9.90 -6.51 18.56
CA VAL A 87 11.13 -5.74 18.85
C VAL A 87 10.91 -4.25 18.58
N LEU A 88 10.26 -3.89 17.47
CA LEU A 88 9.93 -2.50 17.17
C LEU A 88 8.98 -1.90 18.21
N VAL A 89 7.94 -2.63 18.63
CA VAL A 89 7.01 -2.20 19.69
C VAL A 89 7.75 -1.91 21.00
N TRP A 90 8.72 -2.74 21.36
CA TRP A 90 9.55 -2.51 22.54
C TRP A 90 10.43 -1.25 22.41
N ARG A 91 10.83 -0.89 21.19
CA ARG A 91 11.67 0.29 20.91
C ARG A 91 10.89 1.58 20.67
N THR A 92 9.59 1.49 20.41
CA THR A 92 8.69 2.64 20.24
C THR A 92 7.70 2.70 21.39
N ASP A 93 6.55 2.04 21.24
CA ASP A 93 5.47 1.94 22.20
C ASP A 93 4.38 0.96 21.69
N TRP A 94 3.38 0.73 22.54
CA TRP A 94 2.29 -0.21 22.32
C TRP A 94 1.30 0.17 21.21
N LEU A 95 1.22 1.45 20.81
CA LEU A 95 0.32 1.86 19.73
C LEU A 95 0.79 1.29 18.38
N LEU A 96 2.10 1.10 18.21
CA LEU A 96 2.66 0.38 17.07
C LEU A 96 2.12 -1.06 16.97
N LEU A 97 1.87 -1.72 18.11
CA LEU A 97 1.30 -3.07 18.13
C LEU A 97 -0.10 -3.06 17.51
N LEU A 98 -0.94 -2.08 17.86
CA LEU A 98 -2.28 -1.96 17.28
C LEU A 98 -2.24 -1.71 15.77
N MET A 99 -1.40 -0.79 15.31
CA MET A 99 -1.23 -0.49 13.88
C MET A 99 -0.72 -1.72 13.11
N GLY A 100 0.29 -2.41 13.67
CA GLY A 100 0.85 -3.63 13.09
C GLY A 100 -0.16 -4.77 13.03
N MET A 101 -0.91 -5.02 14.11
CA MET A 101 -1.97 -6.03 14.14
C MET A 101 -3.07 -5.74 13.13
N ALA A 102 -3.49 -4.47 12.99
CA ALA A 102 -4.48 -4.08 11.98
C ALA A 102 -3.96 -4.34 10.56
N CYS A 103 -2.72 -3.96 10.25
CA CYS A 103 -2.11 -4.21 8.94
C CYS A 103 -1.97 -5.72 8.66
N PHE A 104 -1.56 -6.50 9.66
CA PHE A 104 -1.41 -7.95 9.53
C PHE A 104 -2.75 -8.64 9.32
N ALA A 105 -3.76 -8.26 10.11
CA ALA A 105 -5.11 -8.80 9.99
C ALA A 105 -5.69 -8.52 8.61
N ILE A 106 -5.64 -7.26 8.14
CA ILE A 106 -6.15 -6.90 6.81
C ILE A 106 -5.34 -7.63 5.72
N GLY A 107 -4.01 -7.69 5.81
CA GLY A 107 -3.16 -8.38 4.83
C GLY A 107 -3.45 -9.87 4.72
N ILE A 108 -3.69 -10.56 5.84
CA ILE A 108 -4.06 -11.98 5.85
C ILE A 108 -5.49 -12.17 5.31
N LEU A 109 -6.45 -11.40 5.81
CA LEU A 109 -7.87 -11.47 5.40
C LEU A 109 -8.09 -11.03 3.94
N TYR A 110 -7.13 -10.32 3.35
CA TYR A 110 -7.16 -9.93 1.95
C TYR A 110 -7.24 -11.13 1.01
N THR A 111 -6.50 -12.19 1.37
CA THR A 111 -6.32 -13.40 0.56
C THR A 111 -6.96 -14.62 1.20
N TRP A 112 -6.89 -14.74 2.52
CA TRP A 112 -7.30 -15.91 3.27
C TRP A 112 -8.60 -15.67 4.06
N GLY A 113 -9.37 -16.73 4.28
CA GLY A 113 -10.67 -16.69 4.96
C GLY A 113 -11.85 -17.13 4.06
N PRO A 114 -13.06 -17.17 4.64
CA PRO A 114 -14.28 -17.59 3.93
C PRO A 114 -14.67 -16.60 2.82
N LEU A 115 -14.40 -15.30 3.01
CA LEU A 115 -14.72 -14.23 2.08
C LEU A 115 -13.51 -13.26 1.94
N PRO A 116 -12.50 -13.61 1.11
CA PRO A 116 -11.31 -12.78 0.94
C PRO A 116 -11.67 -11.38 0.43
N LEU A 117 -11.06 -10.34 1.02
CA LEU A 117 -11.34 -8.95 0.62
C LEU A 117 -11.02 -8.69 -0.86
N SER A 118 -10.05 -9.41 -1.43
CA SER A 118 -9.71 -9.36 -2.86
C SER A 118 -10.83 -9.82 -3.81
N ARG A 119 -11.88 -10.48 -3.29
CA ARG A 119 -13.05 -10.92 -4.05
C ARG A 119 -14.27 -10.01 -3.87
N LEU A 120 -14.13 -8.98 -3.04
CA LEU A 120 -15.15 -7.99 -2.72
C LEU A 120 -14.82 -6.66 -3.40
N PRO A 121 -15.80 -5.73 -3.55
CA PRO A 121 -15.58 -4.40 -4.12
C PRO A 121 -14.83 -3.46 -3.16
N LEU A 122 -14.04 -4.01 -2.24
CA LEU A 122 -13.26 -3.32 -1.22
C LEU A 122 -11.76 -3.55 -1.40
N GLY A 123 -11.36 -4.41 -2.35
CA GLY A 123 -9.96 -4.78 -2.57
C GLY A 123 -9.06 -3.58 -2.80
N GLU A 124 -9.49 -2.63 -3.63
CA GLU A 124 -8.77 -1.39 -3.96
C GLU A 124 -8.59 -0.48 -2.74
N ILE A 125 -9.63 -0.38 -1.90
CA ILE A 125 -9.63 0.46 -0.69
C ILE A 125 -8.66 -0.12 0.33
N PHE A 126 -8.76 -1.42 0.64
CA PHE A 126 -7.91 -2.05 1.65
C PHE A 126 -6.45 -2.15 1.20
N SER A 127 -6.17 -2.43 -0.07
CA SER A 127 -4.79 -2.41 -0.57
C SER A 127 -4.20 -1.00 -0.51
N GLY A 128 -4.98 0.01 -0.92
CA GLY A 128 -4.56 1.42 -0.86
C GLY A 128 -4.31 1.88 0.58
N ILE A 129 -5.19 1.55 1.52
CA ILE A 129 -5.02 1.92 2.94
C ILE A 129 -3.83 1.18 3.55
N VAL A 130 -3.74 -0.15 3.47
CA VAL A 130 -2.67 -0.87 4.17
C VAL A 130 -1.30 -0.53 3.60
N MET A 131 -1.15 -0.57 2.27
CA MET A 131 0.15 -0.36 1.64
C MET A 131 0.48 1.13 1.45
N GLY A 132 -0.53 1.96 1.17
CA GLY A 132 -0.34 3.38 0.86
C GLY A 132 -0.45 4.32 2.06
N LEU A 133 -1.18 3.95 3.11
CA LEU A 133 -1.25 4.69 4.37
C LEU A 133 -0.49 3.99 5.50
N GLY A 134 -0.76 2.70 5.71
CA GLY A 134 -0.18 1.92 6.81
C GLY A 134 1.35 1.88 6.76
N ILE A 135 1.93 1.55 5.59
CA ILE A 135 3.39 1.48 5.44
C ILE A 135 4.07 2.84 5.70
N PRO A 136 3.68 3.97 5.04
CA PRO A 136 4.31 5.25 5.34
C PRO A 136 4.08 5.70 6.79
N VAL A 137 2.88 5.50 7.35
CA VAL A 137 2.60 5.88 8.73
C VAL A 137 3.50 5.13 9.71
N ILE A 138 3.64 3.81 9.56
CA ILE A 138 4.53 3.03 10.42
C ILE A 138 6.00 3.42 10.16
N ALA A 139 6.41 3.62 8.91
CA ALA A 139 7.77 4.09 8.59
C ALA A 139 8.10 5.43 9.27
N THR A 140 7.16 6.38 9.28
CA THR A 140 7.31 7.64 10.01
C THR A 140 7.36 7.37 11.51
N TYR A 141 6.42 6.58 12.04
CA TYR A 141 6.26 6.30 13.46
C TYR A 141 7.50 5.68 14.11
N VAL A 142 8.14 4.73 13.44
CA VAL A 142 9.33 4.04 13.98
C VAL A 142 10.59 4.92 13.97
N ASN A 143 10.57 6.04 13.25
CA ASN A 143 11.71 6.95 13.11
C ASN A 143 11.67 8.16 14.06
N ILE A 144 10.53 8.41 14.70
CA ILE A 144 10.33 9.55 15.60
C ILE A 144 10.32 9.11 17.06
N ALA A 145 10.46 10.07 17.98
CA ALA A 145 10.33 9.79 19.41
C ALA A 145 8.88 9.37 19.76
N PRO A 146 8.68 8.42 20.69
CA PRO A 146 7.35 8.00 21.13
C PRO A 146 6.47 9.18 21.55
N GLY A 147 5.22 9.16 21.11
CA GLY A 147 4.23 10.19 21.40
C GLY A 147 4.35 11.50 20.60
N ARG A 148 5.33 11.64 19.71
CA ARG A 148 5.49 12.86 18.90
C ARG A 148 4.42 13.00 17.81
N LEU A 149 4.05 11.91 17.15
CA LEU A 149 2.96 11.91 16.15
C LEU A 149 1.61 11.66 16.83
N LEU A 150 1.52 10.59 17.62
CA LEU A 150 0.30 10.19 18.32
C LEU A 150 0.69 9.46 19.61
N ALA A 151 0.00 9.77 20.70
CA ALA A 151 0.12 9.14 22.01
C ALA A 151 -1.28 8.89 22.57
N LEU A 152 -1.49 7.71 23.15
CA LEU A 152 -2.74 7.37 23.83
C LEU A 152 -2.43 7.04 25.28
N ASP A 153 -2.75 7.97 26.17
CA ASP A 153 -2.60 7.82 27.61
C ASP A 153 -3.90 7.25 28.20
N LEU A 154 -3.82 6.01 28.67
CA LEU A 154 -4.93 5.30 29.32
C LEU A 154 -4.77 5.39 30.84
N GLY A 155 -5.40 6.37 31.48
CA GLY A 155 -5.33 6.56 32.92
C GLY A 155 -6.71 6.74 33.53
N TRP A 156 -7.34 5.65 34.03
CA TRP A 156 -8.70 5.70 34.56
C TRP A 156 -8.89 6.82 35.61
N PRO A 157 -9.91 7.70 35.48
CA PRO A 157 -11.04 7.67 34.53
C PRO A 157 -10.79 8.37 33.18
N ASN A 158 -9.61 8.95 32.97
CA ASN A 158 -9.29 9.77 31.82
C ASN A 158 -8.60 8.97 30.70
N VAL A 159 -9.09 9.13 29.48
CA VAL A 159 -8.40 8.67 28.27
C VAL A 159 -8.03 9.91 27.48
N VAL A 160 -6.72 10.14 27.29
CA VAL A 160 -6.23 11.33 26.59
C VAL A 160 -5.48 10.91 25.33
N LEU A 161 -5.97 11.39 24.20
CA LEU A 161 -5.26 11.28 22.92
C LEU A 161 -4.48 12.58 22.70
N ARG A 162 -3.16 12.49 22.62
CA ARG A 162 -2.26 13.60 22.31
C ARG A 162 -1.54 13.31 21.01
N GLY A 163 -1.18 14.33 20.26
CA GLY A 163 -0.47 14.15 19.01
C GLY A 163 -0.35 15.45 18.24
N ASP A 164 0.51 15.44 17.25
CA ASP A 164 0.64 16.54 16.30
C ASP A 164 -0.38 16.33 15.17
N PHE A 165 -1.58 16.88 15.34
CA PHE A 165 -2.65 16.76 14.35
C PHE A 165 -2.29 17.40 13.01
N ILE A 166 -1.45 18.44 13.01
CA ILE A 166 -0.97 19.06 11.77
C ILE A 166 -0.05 18.09 11.05
N ALA A 167 0.88 17.45 11.77
CA ALA A 167 1.74 16.42 11.20
C ALA A 167 0.95 15.20 10.70
N ILE A 168 -0.12 14.80 11.39
CA ILE A 168 -1.01 13.71 10.94
C ILE A 168 -1.70 14.09 9.62
N ILE A 169 -2.19 15.32 9.50
CA ILE A 169 -2.81 15.81 8.25
C ILE A 169 -1.76 15.88 7.14
N ALA A 170 -0.57 16.43 7.44
CA ALA A 170 0.55 16.52 6.49
C ALA A 170 0.97 15.13 5.96
N LEU A 171 1.14 14.18 6.87
CA LEU A 171 1.45 12.79 6.54
C LEU A 171 0.30 12.16 5.74
N GLY A 172 -0.94 12.41 6.13
CA GLY A 172 -2.13 11.97 5.39
C GLY A 172 -2.13 12.46 3.95
N LEU A 173 -1.83 13.75 3.72
CA LEU A 173 -1.70 14.34 2.39
C LEU A 173 -0.57 13.70 1.58
N ALA A 174 0.60 13.48 2.19
CA ALA A 174 1.69 12.76 1.54
C ALA A 174 1.34 11.29 1.20
N CYS A 175 0.45 10.67 1.99
CA CYS A 175 -0.01 9.30 1.77
C CYS A 175 -1.09 9.18 0.69
N VAL A 176 -1.78 10.26 0.30
CA VAL A 176 -2.82 10.20 -0.74
C VAL A 176 -2.25 9.64 -2.04
N THR A 177 -1.07 10.06 -2.46
CA THR A 177 -0.41 9.56 -3.68
C THR A 177 -0.17 8.04 -3.66
N PRO A 178 0.57 7.46 -2.68
CA PRO A 178 0.74 6.02 -2.63
C PRO A 178 -0.57 5.26 -2.42
N MET A 179 -1.53 5.77 -1.62
CA MET A 179 -2.85 5.15 -1.48
C MET A 179 -3.58 5.07 -2.82
N ALA A 180 -3.64 6.19 -3.54
CA ALA A 180 -4.42 6.31 -4.75
C ALA A 180 -3.79 5.53 -5.90
N THR A 181 -2.46 5.58 -6.06
CA THR A 181 -1.75 4.83 -7.11
C THR A 181 -1.78 3.31 -6.89
N ILE A 182 -1.72 2.83 -5.64
CA ILE A 182 -1.87 1.40 -5.32
C ILE A 182 -3.30 0.92 -5.58
N ALA A 183 -4.30 1.69 -5.14
CA ALA A 183 -5.70 1.42 -5.46
C ALA A 183 -5.95 1.46 -6.98
N ASN A 184 -5.29 2.38 -7.69
CA ASN A 184 -5.38 2.53 -9.14
C ASN A 184 -4.87 1.30 -9.90
N ILE A 185 -3.72 0.74 -9.51
CA ILE A 185 -3.21 -0.50 -10.12
C ILE A 185 -4.16 -1.67 -9.87
N MET A 186 -4.72 -1.80 -8.65
CA MET A 186 -5.70 -2.85 -8.36
C MET A 186 -6.97 -2.68 -9.18
N LEU A 187 -7.46 -1.45 -9.32
CA LEU A 187 -8.58 -1.15 -10.18
C LEU A 187 -8.25 -1.46 -11.66
N ALA A 188 -7.05 -1.14 -12.12
CA ALA A 188 -6.59 -1.46 -13.48
C ALA A 188 -6.60 -2.98 -13.73
N ASN A 189 -6.15 -3.76 -12.74
CA ASN A 189 -6.18 -5.21 -12.82
C ASN A 189 -7.62 -5.71 -12.94
N ASN A 190 -8.50 -5.29 -12.03
CA ASN A 190 -9.90 -5.74 -11.99
C ASN A 190 -10.70 -5.26 -13.21
N MET A 191 -10.40 -4.07 -13.76
CA MET A 191 -11.01 -3.57 -15.00
C MET A 191 -10.58 -4.40 -16.22
N SER A 192 -9.34 -4.89 -16.23
CA SER A 192 -8.81 -5.71 -17.32
C SER A 192 -9.31 -7.17 -17.27
N ASP A 193 -9.74 -7.63 -16.08
CA ASP A 193 -10.14 -9.01 -15.80
C ASP A 193 -11.66 -9.21 -15.72
N LEU A 194 -12.47 -8.21 -16.10
CA LEU A 194 -13.91 -8.21 -15.82
C LEU A 194 -14.62 -9.51 -16.24
N ASP A 195 -14.36 -10.00 -17.44
CA ASP A 195 -14.97 -11.22 -18.01
C ASP A 195 -14.45 -12.51 -17.33
N GLU A 196 -13.19 -12.52 -16.89
CA GLU A 196 -12.60 -13.63 -16.15
C GLU A 196 -13.12 -13.69 -14.71
N ASP A 197 -13.21 -12.54 -14.05
CA ASP A 197 -13.72 -12.40 -12.70
C ASP A 197 -15.20 -12.79 -12.61
N GLN A 198 -16.01 -12.44 -13.62
CA GLN A 198 -17.42 -12.87 -13.70
C GLN A 198 -17.55 -14.39 -13.75
N ARG A 199 -16.74 -15.06 -14.59
CA ARG A 199 -16.73 -16.53 -14.70
C ARG A 199 -16.26 -17.21 -13.41
N ASN A 200 -15.39 -16.56 -12.66
CA ASN A 200 -14.86 -17.05 -11.39
C ASN A 200 -15.72 -16.69 -10.16
N HIS A 201 -16.90 -16.08 -10.36
CA HIS A 201 -17.79 -15.59 -9.30
C HIS A 201 -17.08 -14.66 -8.30
N ARG A 202 -16.18 -13.80 -8.81
CA ARG A 202 -15.59 -12.70 -8.04
C ARG A 202 -16.47 -11.46 -8.22
N HIS A 203 -16.68 -10.71 -7.14
CA HIS A 203 -17.50 -9.50 -7.15
C HIS A 203 -16.59 -8.29 -6.94
N THR A 204 -15.89 -7.87 -8.00
CA THR A 204 -14.93 -6.75 -7.96
C THR A 204 -15.60 -5.41 -8.17
N LEU A 205 -14.94 -4.33 -7.73
CA LEU A 205 -15.48 -2.96 -7.76
C LEU A 205 -15.94 -2.52 -9.18
N PRO A 206 -15.21 -2.82 -10.27
CA PRO A 206 -15.65 -2.46 -11.62
C PRO A 206 -17.02 -3.02 -12.02
N MET A 207 -17.43 -4.17 -11.47
CA MET A 207 -18.74 -4.76 -11.77
C MET A 207 -19.90 -3.92 -11.21
N TYR A 208 -19.69 -3.28 -10.06
CA TYR A 208 -20.70 -2.41 -9.43
C TYR A 208 -20.67 -0.99 -10.00
N LEU A 209 -19.47 -0.47 -10.32
CA LEU A 209 -19.30 0.84 -10.93
C LEU A 209 -19.76 0.86 -12.40
N GLY A 210 -19.63 -0.27 -13.10
CA GLY A 210 -19.94 -0.40 -14.52
C GLY A 210 -19.00 0.39 -15.42
N SER A 211 -19.32 0.40 -16.72
CA SER A 211 -18.51 1.05 -17.76
C SER A 211 -18.48 2.58 -17.65
N TRP A 212 -19.46 3.18 -16.96
CA TRP A 212 -19.52 4.63 -16.76
C TRP A 212 -18.61 5.11 -15.62
N TRP A 213 -18.68 4.50 -14.44
CA TRP A 213 -17.93 4.98 -13.28
C TRP A 213 -16.52 4.41 -13.18
N SER A 214 -16.26 3.18 -13.66
CA SER A 214 -14.93 2.57 -13.52
C SER A 214 -13.81 3.43 -14.14
N PRO A 215 -13.94 3.95 -15.38
CA PRO A 215 -12.92 4.84 -15.96
C PRO A 215 -12.76 6.17 -15.19
N ARG A 216 -13.83 6.69 -14.60
CA ARG A 216 -13.81 7.95 -13.83
C ARG A 216 -13.12 7.79 -12.50
N VAL A 217 -13.41 6.71 -11.78
CA VAL A 217 -12.72 6.37 -10.53
C VAL A 217 -11.25 6.08 -10.81
N TYR A 218 -10.93 5.37 -11.90
CA TYR A 218 -9.56 5.17 -12.34
C TYR A 218 -8.83 6.50 -12.62
N ALA A 219 -9.44 7.43 -13.36
CA ALA A 219 -8.85 8.75 -13.59
C ALA A 219 -8.70 9.54 -12.28
N LEU A 220 -9.72 9.55 -11.41
CA LEU A 220 -9.69 10.24 -10.12
C LEU A 220 -8.52 9.73 -9.25
N LEU A 221 -8.36 8.42 -9.13
CA LEU A 221 -7.27 7.82 -8.35
C LEU A 221 -5.88 8.14 -8.93
N ALA A 222 -5.76 8.28 -10.25
CA ALA A 222 -4.50 8.70 -10.87
C ALA A 222 -4.19 10.18 -10.62
N TYR A 223 -5.19 11.00 -10.27
CA TYR A 223 -5.08 12.46 -10.27
C TYR A 223 -5.09 13.08 -8.87
N VAL A 224 -5.74 12.42 -7.91
CA VAL A 224 -5.94 12.94 -6.55
C VAL A 224 -4.63 13.12 -5.77
N GLY A 225 -3.59 12.33 -6.09
CA GLY A 225 -2.26 12.46 -5.49
C GLY A 225 -1.64 13.84 -5.74
N PHE A 226 -1.64 14.32 -6.98
CA PHE A 226 -1.16 15.65 -7.34
C PHE A 226 -1.89 16.76 -6.57
N LEU A 227 -3.22 16.70 -6.54
CA LEU A 227 -4.02 17.68 -5.80
C LEU A 227 -3.67 17.69 -4.31
N ALA A 228 -3.49 16.52 -3.69
CA ALA A 228 -3.10 16.42 -2.29
C ALA A 228 -1.73 17.05 -2.02
N ILE A 229 -0.76 16.91 -2.93
CA ILE A 229 0.56 17.54 -2.80
C ILE A 229 0.46 19.06 -2.99
N ILE A 230 -0.29 19.55 -3.98
CA ILE A 230 -0.54 20.99 -4.17
C ILE A 230 -1.15 21.59 -2.90
N PHE A 231 -2.21 20.98 -2.36
CA PHE A 231 -2.83 21.45 -1.11
C PHE A 231 -1.84 21.39 0.06
N GLY A 232 -1.08 20.31 0.19
CA GLY A 232 -0.07 20.18 1.23
C GLY A 232 0.96 21.30 1.20
N VAL A 233 1.40 21.73 0.02
CA VAL A 233 2.36 22.83 -0.12
C VAL A 233 1.71 24.20 0.12
N ILE A 234 0.51 24.46 -0.43
CA ILE A 234 -0.21 25.73 -0.24
C ILE A 234 -0.47 26.02 1.25
N PHE A 235 -0.83 24.99 2.02
CA PHE A 235 -1.08 25.12 3.45
C PHE A 235 0.17 24.96 4.33
N GLY A 236 1.36 24.86 3.73
CA GLY A 236 2.62 24.74 4.46
C GLY A 236 2.81 23.40 5.21
N ALA A 237 2.00 22.39 4.87
CA ALA A 237 2.09 21.05 5.45
C ALA A 237 3.18 20.19 4.81
N LEU A 238 3.54 20.45 3.55
CA LEU A 238 4.58 19.75 2.80
C LEU A 238 5.61 20.74 2.23
N PRO A 239 6.89 20.33 2.07
CA PRO A 239 7.92 21.16 1.46
C PRO A 239 7.60 21.49 0.00
N ALA A 240 7.91 22.70 -0.46
CA ALA A 240 7.68 23.10 -1.87
C ALA A 240 8.35 22.16 -2.88
N TRP A 241 9.47 21.53 -2.50
CA TRP A 241 10.18 20.54 -3.33
C TRP A 241 9.32 19.31 -3.70
N THR A 242 8.26 18.99 -2.95
CA THR A 242 7.35 17.90 -3.32
C THR A 242 6.54 18.19 -4.58
N LEU A 243 6.43 19.46 -5.01
CA LEU A 243 5.81 19.84 -6.29
C LEU A 243 6.53 19.28 -7.52
N VAL A 244 7.74 18.72 -7.37
CA VAL A 244 8.39 17.97 -8.45
C VAL A 244 7.54 16.81 -8.97
N ILE A 245 6.62 16.27 -8.15
CA ILE A 245 5.63 15.28 -8.59
C ILE A 245 4.81 15.78 -9.79
N GLU A 246 4.46 17.07 -9.85
CA GLU A 246 3.61 17.67 -10.88
C GLU A 246 4.21 17.56 -12.29
N LEU A 247 5.53 17.32 -12.40
CA LEU A 247 6.19 17.04 -13.68
C LEU A 247 5.68 15.74 -14.33
N ALA A 248 5.10 14.81 -13.56
CA ALA A 248 4.51 13.59 -14.11
C ALA A 248 3.16 13.80 -14.82
N TRP A 249 2.53 14.98 -14.70
CA TRP A 249 1.19 15.23 -15.23
C TRP A 249 0.99 14.80 -16.70
N PRO A 250 1.83 15.24 -17.65
CA PRO A 250 1.61 14.94 -19.07
C PRO A 250 1.68 13.43 -19.36
N LEU A 251 2.59 12.71 -18.68
CA LEU A 251 2.73 11.28 -18.84
C LEU A 251 1.54 10.53 -18.23
N VAL A 252 1.14 10.91 -17.01
CA VAL A 252 0.03 10.25 -16.30
C VAL A 252 -1.28 10.45 -17.05
N ILE A 253 -1.57 11.66 -17.54
CA ILE A 253 -2.75 11.93 -18.38
C ILE A 253 -2.74 11.06 -19.63
N LYS A 254 -1.61 10.99 -20.36
CA LYS A 254 -1.47 10.15 -21.56
C LYS A 254 -1.72 8.67 -21.24
N ASN A 255 -1.15 8.18 -20.16
CA ASN A 255 -1.27 6.80 -19.70
C ASN A 255 -2.71 6.46 -19.28
N VAL A 256 -3.38 7.37 -18.56
CA VAL A 256 -4.78 7.20 -18.15
C VAL A 256 -5.69 7.09 -19.36
N HIS A 257 -5.55 7.99 -20.33
CA HIS A 257 -6.33 7.94 -21.57
C HIS A 257 -6.07 6.66 -22.37
N ARG A 258 -4.82 6.20 -22.42
CA ARG A 258 -4.45 4.96 -23.12
C ARG A 258 -5.08 3.74 -22.45
N PHE A 259 -5.03 3.65 -21.13
CA PHE A 259 -5.63 2.54 -20.39
C PHE A 259 -7.16 2.53 -20.51
N ILE A 260 -7.83 3.67 -20.32
CA ILE A 260 -9.29 3.75 -20.40
C ILE A 260 -9.82 3.35 -21.78
N ARG A 261 -9.11 3.68 -22.86
CA ARG A 261 -9.51 3.33 -24.23
C ARG A 261 -9.43 1.83 -24.52
N ASP A 262 -8.51 1.12 -23.87
CA ASP A 262 -8.29 -0.32 -24.08
C ASP A 262 -7.78 -0.97 -22.78
N PRO A 263 -8.67 -1.26 -21.80
CA PRO A 263 -8.28 -1.86 -20.52
C PRO A 263 -7.84 -3.31 -20.75
N SER A 264 -6.53 -3.55 -20.85
CA SER A 264 -5.97 -4.85 -21.19
C SER A 264 -4.71 -5.12 -20.38
N LYS A 265 -4.68 -6.28 -19.71
CA LYS A 265 -3.51 -6.78 -18.98
C LYS A 265 -2.24 -6.82 -19.82
N GLN A 266 -2.36 -7.21 -21.09
CA GLN A 266 -1.20 -7.38 -21.98
C GLN A 266 -0.76 -6.06 -22.62
N ARG A 267 -1.69 -5.18 -22.96
CA ARG A 267 -1.40 -4.00 -23.79
C ARG A 267 -1.24 -2.71 -23.01
N THR A 268 -2.00 -2.50 -21.95
CA THR A 268 -2.11 -1.18 -21.30
C THR A 268 -1.93 -1.21 -19.78
N PHE A 269 -2.06 -2.36 -19.11
CA PHE A 269 -1.86 -2.44 -17.65
C PHE A 269 -0.49 -1.90 -17.18
N HIS A 270 0.56 -2.08 -17.97
CA HIS A 270 1.89 -1.52 -17.68
C HIS A 270 1.87 0.00 -17.48
N THR A 271 0.91 0.74 -18.06
CA THR A 271 0.83 2.19 -17.88
C THR A 271 0.44 2.57 -16.45
N ALA A 272 -0.40 1.77 -15.79
CA ALA A 272 -0.74 1.98 -14.37
C ALA A 272 0.49 1.75 -13.48
N VAL A 273 1.33 0.77 -13.82
CA VAL A 273 2.62 0.53 -13.15
C VAL A 273 3.57 1.71 -13.33
N ILE A 274 3.69 2.25 -14.55
CA ILE A 274 4.51 3.44 -14.82
C ILE A 274 4.02 4.63 -14.01
N ASN A 275 2.70 4.88 -13.96
CA ASN A 275 2.11 5.96 -13.18
C ASN A 275 2.47 5.85 -11.69
N LEU A 276 2.28 4.66 -11.09
CA LEU A 276 2.68 4.42 -9.71
C LEU A 276 4.16 4.72 -9.48
N VAL A 277 5.04 4.21 -10.35
CA VAL A 277 6.50 4.37 -10.22
C VAL A 277 6.91 5.83 -10.34
N ILE A 278 6.39 6.56 -11.32
CA ILE A 278 6.81 7.95 -11.56
C ILE A 278 6.24 8.90 -10.50
N GLU A 279 4.96 8.77 -10.13
CA GLU A 279 4.33 9.65 -9.12
C GLU A 279 4.99 9.48 -7.75
N ASN A 280 5.11 8.23 -7.28
CA ASN A 280 5.74 7.96 -5.99
C ASN A 280 7.26 8.20 -6.02
N GLY A 281 7.92 7.95 -7.16
CA GLY A 281 9.35 8.20 -7.33
C GLY A 281 9.69 9.69 -7.25
N LEU A 282 8.91 10.53 -7.93
CA LEU A 282 9.07 11.98 -7.85
C LEU A 282 8.70 12.52 -6.46
N LEU A 283 7.68 11.97 -5.80
CA LEU A 283 7.35 12.36 -4.41
C LEU A 283 8.50 12.03 -3.44
N VAL A 284 9.11 10.84 -3.58
CA VAL A 284 10.31 10.44 -2.83
C VAL A 284 11.46 11.42 -3.09
N LEU A 285 11.70 11.79 -4.35
CA LEU A 285 12.72 12.78 -4.69
C LEU A 285 12.42 14.16 -4.08
N GLY A 286 11.17 14.61 -4.13
CA GLY A 286 10.76 15.90 -3.57
C GLY A 286 10.91 15.97 -2.05
N LEU A 287 10.50 14.92 -1.34
CA LEU A 287 10.72 14.82 0.11
C LEU A 287 12.22 14.76 0.44
N GLY A 288 13.01 14.01 -0.35
CA GLY A 288 14.47 13.92 -0.19
C GLY A 288 15.18 15.25 -0.42
N MET A 289 14.78 16.05 -1.41
CA MET A 289 15.30 17.41 -1.62
C MET A 289 14.96 18.32 -0.44
N GLY A 290 13.73 18.28 0.05
CA GLY A 290 13.32 19.06 1.23
C GLY A 290 13.99 18.63 2.54
N ALA A 291 14.59 17.46 2.60
CA ALA A 291 15.39 17.04 3.76
C ALA A 291 16.80 17.68 3.78
N ILE A 292 17.32 18.08 2.62
CA ILE A 292 18.71 18.54 2.45
C ILE A 292 18.79 20.07 2.28
N LEU A 293 17.80 20.66 1.60
CA LEU A 293 17.74 22.08 1.20
C LEU A 293 16.77 22.86 2.08
#